data_AF-A0A1I0ANC7-F1
#
_entry.id   AF-A0A1I0ANC7-F1
#
_cell.length_a   1.000
_cell.length_b   1.000
_cell.length_c   1.000
_cell.angle_alpha   90.00
_cell.angle_beta   90.00
_cell.angle_gamma   90.00
#
_symmetry.space_group_name_H-M   'P 1'
#
loop_
_entity.id
_entity.type
_entity.pdbx_description
1 polymer ?
#
loop_
_entity_poly.entity_id
_entity_poly.type
_entity_poly.pdbx_seq_one_letter_code
_entity_poly.pdbx_strand_id
1 'polypeptide(L)'
;MGFETTVVISIFFVSVLVLGTNSYAVMSSSNDVISDAEDIRYEMQYNKLNSAVSPGSMTLDNESSILMIEVTNSGSVVLDSDEISMLMDGYLLNYDYYPETAKWYPGETKIFAVEDISGSASKRVKIVTDSGVAGYIGGVPGSGDGTIPEIDWEIDSPEGNTDEIITIDSMKSDKPNSILIVEATNHGDEVLYADELSILVDGKVKLYSYSPDTRTWYSGETKTFAIEGVSGSAYMKVEIITDSGISASFSGIPEK
;
A
#
# COMPACT_ATOMS: atom_id res chain seq x y z
N MET A 1 13.56 -0.14 -78.77
CA MET A 1 12.42 -0.88 -78.19
C MET A 1 12.79 -1.78 -77.00
N GLY A 2 14.04 -2.26 -76.85
CA GLY A 2 14.44 -3.07 -75.68
C GLY A 2 14.83 -2.29 -74.41
N PHE A 3 15.28 -1.03 -74.55
CA PHE A 3 15.73 -0.20 -73.42
C PHE A 3 14.58 0.21 -72.49
N GLU A 4 13.42 0.54 -73.06
CA GLU A 4 12.22 0.93 -72.29
C GLU A 4 11.67 -0.25 -71.48
N THR A 5 11.64 -1.46 -72.04
CA THR A 5 11.18 -2.67 -71.32
C THR A 5 12.12 -3.03 -70.16
N THR A 6 13.43 -2.89 -70.33
CA THR A 6 14.39 -3.12 -69.24
C THR A 6 14.21 -2.15 -68.08
N VAL A 7 13.94 -0.86 -68.34
CA VAL A 7 13.73 0.14 -67.27
C VAL A 7 12.46 -0.16 -66.48
N VAL A 8 11.36 -0.54 -67.16
CA VAL A 8 10.11 -0.92 -66.50
C VAL A 8 10.31 -2.14 -65.60
N ILE A 9 10.99 -3.18 -66.09
CA ILE A 9 11.27 -4.39 -65.30
C ILE A 9 12.09 -4.06 -64.05
N SER A 10 13.12 -3.20 -64.17
CA SER A 10 13.93 -2.78 -63.02
C SER A 10 13.12 -2.04 -61.96
N ILE A 11 12.24 -1.12 -62.37
CA ILE A 11 11.37 -0.38 -61.43
C ILE A 11 10.45 -1.36 -60.69
N PHE A 12 9.80 -2.28 -61.41
CA PHE A 12 8.96 -3.31 -60.80
C PHE A 12 9.73 -4.18 -59.80
N PHE A 13 10.95 -4.58 -60.16
CA PHE A 13 11.77 -5.42 -59.28
C PHE A 13 12.13 -4.70 -57.97
N VAL A 14 12.50 -3.42 -58.04
CA VAL A 14 12.77 -2.59 -56.85
C VAL A 14 11.51 -2.40 -56.01
N SER A 15 10.35 -2.14 -56.64
CA SER A 15 9.09 -2.02 -55.93
C SER A 15 8.70 -3.30 -55.19
N VAL A 16 8.89 -4.48 -55.80
CA VAL A 16 8.63 -5.77 -55.14
C VAL A 16 9.58 -6.00 -53.97
N LEU A 17 10.87 -5.63 -54.10
CA LEU A 17 11.82 -5.73 -52.98
C LEU A 17 11.40 -4.83 -51.81
N VAL A 18 11.02 -3.58 -52.08
CA VAL A 18 10.55 -2.65 -51.04
C VAL A 18 9.27 -3.16 -50.38
N LEU A 19 8.33 -3.69 -51.16
CA LEU A 19 7.12 -4.33 -50.62
C LEU A 19 7.45 -5.55 -49.77
N GLY A 20 8.42 -6.37 -50.18
CA GLY A 20 8.88 -7.54 -49.44
C GLY A 20 9.45 -7.15 -48.07
N THR A 21 10.33 -6.14 -48.03
CA THR A 21 10.91 -5.64 -46.77
C THR A 21 9.85 -5.09 -45.82
N ASN A 22 8.91 -4.28 -46.33
CA ASN A 22 7.81 -3.75 -45.52
C ASN A 22 6.88 -4.86 -45.03
N SER A 23 6.56 -5.84 -45.87
CA SER A 23 5.71 -6.98 -45.50
C SER A 23 6.36 -7.81 -44.39
N TYR A 24 7.67 -8.05 -44.48
CA TYR A 24 8.41 -8.75 -43.44
C TYR A 24 8.44 -7.97 -42.13
N ALA A 25 8.69 -6.66 -42.18
CA ALA A 25 8.69 -5.82 -40.98
C ALA A 25 7.33 -5.83 -40.27
N VAL A 26 6.24 -5.69 -41.02
CA VAL A 26 4.87 -5.77 -40.48
C VAL A 26 4.58 -7.16 -39.90
N MET A 27 4.98 -8.22 -40.60
CA MET A 27 4.75 -9.59 -40.15
C MET A 27 5.54 -9.91 -38.86
N SER A 28 6.80 -9.47 -38.77
CA SER A 28 7.62 -9.61 -37.55
C SER A 28 6.98 -8.89 -36.38
N SER A 29 6.64 -7.61 -36.56
CA SER A 29 6.00 -6.82 -35.49
C SER A 29 4.64 -7.39 -35.08
N SER A 30 3.87 -7.93 -36.03
CA SER A 30 2.58 -8.57 -35.72
C SER A 30 2.76 -9.84 -34.89
N ASN A 31 3.79 -10.64 -35.18
CA ASN A 31 4.08 -11.84 -34.41
C ASN A 31 4.51 -11.50 -32.99
N ASP A 32 5.32 -10.47 -32.81
CA ASP A 32 5.74 -10.02 -31.47
C ASP A 32 4.52 -9.58 -30.65
N VAL A 33 3.64 -8.75 -31.23
CA VAL A 33 2.40 -8.30 -30.57
C VAL A 33 1.47 -9.47 -30.23
N ILE A 34 1.35 -10.46 -31.12
CA ILE A 34 0.52 -11.64 -30.84
C ILE A 34 1.14 -12.46 -29.71
N SER A 35 2.45 -12.66 -29.71
CA SER A 35 3.16 -13.40 -28.65
C SER A 35 2.97 -12.73 -27.29
N ASP A 36 3.22 -11.42 -27.21
CA ASP A 36 3.04 -10.65 -25.97
C ASP A 36 1.59 -10.73 -25.48
N ALA A 37 0.61 -10.60 -26.39
CA ALA A 37 -0.80 -10.72 -26.04
C ALA A 37 -1.18 -12.11 -25.56
N GLU A 38 -0.58 -13.17 -26.11
CA GLU A 38 -0.80 -14.54 -25.66
C GLU A 38 -0.19 -14.78 -24.27
N ASP A 39 1.02 -14.30 -24.02
CA ASP A 39 1.70 -14.43 -22.73
C ASP A 39 0.90 -13.73 -21.62
N ILE A 40 0.51 -12.47 -21.81
CA ILE A 40 -0.34 -11.73 -20.87
C ILE A 40 -1.67 -12.46 -20.66
N ARG A 41 -2.27 -13.01 -21.73
CA ARG A 41 -3.53 -13.76 -21.62
C ARG A 41 -3.36 -15.02 -20.75
N TYR A 42 -2.29 -15.78 -20.92
CA TYR A 42 -2.03 -16.97 -20.12
C TYR A 42 -1.71 -16.64 -18.68
N GLU A 43 -0.94 -15.58 -18.44
CA GLU A 43 -0.63 -15.10 -17.10
C GLU A 43 -1.90 -14.64 -16.36
N MET A 44 -2.75 -13.83 -16.98
CA MET A 44 -4.03 -13.41 -16.40
C MET A 44 -4.94 -14.61 -16.09
N GLN A 45 -5.01 -15.60 -16.99
CA GLN A 45 -5.79 -16.82 -16.75
C GLN A 45 -5.22 -17.65 -15.61
N TYR A 46 -3.90 -17.80 -15.55
CA TYR A 46 -3.22 -18.51 -14.47
C TYR A 46 -3.48 -17.82 -13.12
N ASN A 47 -3.27 -16.51 -13.04
CA ASN A 47 -3.51 -15.74 -11.82
C ASN A 47 -4.97 -15.83 -11.40
N LYS A 48 -5.92 -15.71 -12.33
CA LYS A 48 -7.35 -15.80 -12.02
C LYS A 48 -7.80 -17.19 -11.57
N LEU A 49 -7.24 -18.27 -12.12
CA LEU A 49 -7.58 -19.65 -11.74
C LEU A 49 -6.98 -20.04 -10.39
N ASN A 50 -5.84 -19.45 -10.03
CA ASN A 50 -5.12 -19.76 -8.80
C ASN A 50 -5.36 -18.74 -7.67
N SER A 51 -5.99 -17.60 -7.95
CA SER A 51 -6.41 -16.64 -6.94
C SER A 51 -7.77 -17.03 -6.37
N ALA A 52 -7.92 -16.99 -5.04
CA ALA A 52 -9.20 -17.16 -4.39
C ALA A 52 -9.21 -16.40 -3.06
N VAL A 53 -10.24 -15.61 -2.81
CA VAL A 53 -10.42 -14.90 -1.54
C VAL A 53 -11.69 -15.36 -0.86
N SER A 54 -11.59 -15.66 0.44
CA SER A 54 -12.72 -16.09 1.26
C SER A 54 -12.92 -15.08 2.39
N PRO A 55 -13.96 -14.24 2.32
CA PRO A 55 -14.36 -13.42 3.45
C PRO A 55 -14.79 -14.32 4.62
N GLY A 56 -14.30 -14.05 5.82
CA GLY A 56 -14.58 -14.79 7.05
C GLY A 56 -15.67 -14.12 7.88
N SER A 57 -15.26 -13.22 8.75
CA SER A 57 -16.15 -12.50 9.68
C SER A 57 -16.28 -11.01 9.32
N MET A 58 -17.33 -10.39 9.84
CA MET A 58 -17.62 -8.97 9.69
C MET A 58 -18.06 -8.41 11.04
N THR A 59 -17.33 -7.41 11.52
CA THR A 59 -17.51 -6.82 12.85
C THR A 59 -17.59 -5.31 12.72
N LEU A 60 -18.63 -4.70 13.26
CA LEU A 60 -18.81 -3.24 13.26
C LEU A 60 -18.47 -2.70 14.64
N ASP A 61 -17.58 -1.72 14.67
CA ASP A 61 -17.37 -0.84 15.81
C ASP A 61 -18.38 0.30 15.76
N ASN A 62 -19.29 0.33 16.74
CA ASN A 62 -20.32 1.36 16.83
C ASN A 62 -19.78 2.70 17.34
N GLU A 63 -18.61 2.72 17.99
CA GLU A 63 -18.01 3.95 18.51
C GLU A 63 -17.27 4.69 17.39
N SER A 64 -16.46 3.97 16.62
CA SER A 64 -15.68 4.54 15.51
C SER A 64 -16.40 4.52 14.16
N SER A 65 -17.55 3.84 14.05
CA SER A 65 -18.23 3.58 12.78
C SER A 65 -17.34 2.87 11.75
N ILE A 66 -16.43 2.02 12.22
CA ILE A 66 -15.49 1.26 11.38
C ILE A 66 -15.97 -0.19 11.29
N LEU A 67 -16.12 -0.67 10.06
CA LEU A 67 -16.42 -2.06 9.74
C LEU A 67 -15.11 -2.81 9.48
N MET A 68 -14.81 -3.78 10.33
CA MET A 68 -13.70 -4.71 10.17
C MET A 68 -14.17 -5.98 9.47
N ILE A 69 -13.41 -6.41 8.47
CA ILE A 69 -13.72 -7.58 7.65
C ILE A 69 -12.49 -8.46 7.58
N GLU A 70 -12.62 -9.67 8.09
CA GLU A 70 -11.58 -10.68 7.95
C GLU A 70 -11.69 -11.32 6.58
N VAL A 71 -10.59 -11.39 5.85
CA VAL A 71 -10.52 -12.03 4.54
C VAL A 71 -9.29 -12.92 4.51
N THR A 72 -9.45 -14.15 4.05
CA THR A 72 -8.37 -15.13 3.92
C THR A 72 -8.03 -15.36 2.44
N ASN A 73 -6.74 -15.39 2.11
CA ASN A 73 -6.27 -15.79 0.79
C ASN A 73 -6.35 -17.31 0.70
N SER A 74 -7.46 -17.80 0.17
CA SER A 74 -7.71 -19.23 -0.07
C SER A 74 -7.09 -19.74 -1.38
N GLY A 75 -6.40 -18.89 -2.14
CA GLY A 75 -5.74 -19.22 -3.40
C GLY A 75 -4.37 -19.88 -3.19
N SER A 76 -3.65 -20.07 -4.30
CA SER A 76 -2.28 -20.59 -4.33
C SER A 76 -1.26 -19.54 -4.83
N VAL A 77 -1.71 -18.32 -5.13
CA VAL A 77 -0.85 -17.18 -5.52
C VAL A 77 -0.84 -16.12 -4.44
N VAL A 78 0.26 -15.36 -4.40
CA VAL A 78 0.40 -14.19 -3.54
C VAL A 78 -0.42 -13.05 -4.13
N LEU A 79 -1.25 -12.42 -3.30
CA LEU A 79 -2.07 -11.27 -3.68
C LEU A 79 -1.40 -9.99 -3.15
N ASP A 80 -1.75 -8.86 -3.76
CA ASP A 80 -1.37 -7.54 -3.25
C ASP A 80 -2.55 -6.92 -2.51
N SER A 81 -2.30 -6.48 -1.28
CA SER A 81 -3.31 -5.88 -0.40
C SER A 81 -3.62 -4.45 -0.81
N ASP A 82 -2.70 -3.76 -1.49
CA ASP A 82 -2.89 -2.40 -2.01
C ASP A 82 -3.72 -2.38 -3.31
N GLU A 83 -3.75 -3.50 -4.04
CA GLU A 83 -4.41 -3.62 -5.33
C GLU A 83 -5.80 -4.27 -5.24
N ILE A 84 -6.43 -4.23 -4.05
CA ILE A 84 -7.82 -4.66 -3.91
C ILE A 84 -8.79 -3.49 -4.04
N SER A 85 -10.00 -3.79 -4.47
CA SER A 85 -11.13 -2.87 -4.46
C SER A 85 -12.22 -3.42 -3.56
N MET A 86 -12.63 -2.63 -2.57
CA MET A 86 -13.73 -2.98 -1.68
C MET A 86 -14.96 -2.15 -1.98
N LEU A 87 -16.10 -2.81 -2.11
CA LEU A 87 -17.40 -2.18 -2.27
C LEU A 87 -18.32 -2.56 -1.11
N MET A 88 -18.91 -1.56 -0.47
CA MET A 88 -19.94 -1.75 0.55
C MET A 88 -21.27 -1.16 0.07
N ASP A 89 -22.31 -1.98 0.01
CA ASP A 89 -23.66 -1.61 -0.46
C ASP A 89 -23.71 -0.93 -1.84
N GLY A 90 -22.67 -1.13 -2.66
CA GLY A 90 -22.54 -0.54 -3.99
C GLY A 90 -21.66 0.71 -4.06
N TYR A 91 -21.13 1.19 -2.93
CA TYR A 91 -20.17 2.29 -2.87
C TYR A 91 -18.75 1.75 -2.80
N LEU A 92 -17.85 2.30 -3.62
CA LEU A 92 -16.42 2.04 -3.52
C LEU A 92 -15.87 2.82 -2.33
N LEU A 93 -15.18 2.14 -1.42
CA LEU A 93 -14.64 2.72 -0.20
C LEU A 93 -13.12 2.62 -0.17
N ASN A 94 -12.51 3.58 0.50
CA ASN A 94 -11.14 3.44 0.96
C ASN A 94 -11.12 2.47 2.14
N TYR A 95 -10.03 1.74 2.27
CA TYR A 95 -9.83 0.76 3.31
C TYR A 95 -8.43 0.90 3.87
N ASP A 96 -8.30 0.58 5.15
CA ASP A 96 -7.03 0.28 5.79
C ASP A 96 -6.95 -1.24 5.99
N TYR A 97 -5.75 -1.80 6.11
CA TYR A 97 -5.58 -3.24 6.27
C TYR A 97 -4.51 -3.60 7.29
N TYR A 98 -4.74 -4.71 7.99
CA TYR A 98 -3.89 -5.20 9.06
C TYR A 98 -3.60 -6.70 8.89
N PRO A 99 -2.35 -7.15 9.06
CA PRO A 99 -1.14 -6.34 9.22
C PRO A 99 -0.80 -5.52 7.96
N GLU A 100 -0.06 -4.41 8.13
CA GLU A 100 0.34 -3.44 7.08
C GLU A 100 1.42 -3.99 6.13
N THR A 101 1.24 -5.23 5.67
CA THR A 101 2.09 -5.85 4.66
C THR A 101 1.42 -5.76 3.29
N ALA A 102 2.08 -5.19 2.29
CA ALA A 102 1.50 -5.15 0.94
C ALA A 102 1.25 -6.57 0.40
N LYS A 103 2.16 -7.50 0.64
CA LYS A 103 2.03 -8.89 0.18
C LYS A 103 1.14 -9.73 1.09
N TRP A 104 0.25 -10.49 0.47
CA TRP A 104 -0.72 -11.35 1.12
C TRP A 104 -0.58 -12.80 0.63
N TYR A 105 0.08 -13.63 1.42
CA TYR A 105 0.44 -14.99 1.02
C TYR A 105 -0.75 -15.96 1.13
N PRO A 106 -0.73 -17.07 0.37
CA PRO A 106 -1.70 -18.15 0.50
C PRO A 106 -1.87 -18.65 1.94
N GLY A 107 -3.11 -18.75 2.40
CA GLY A 107 -3.48 -19.17 3.75
C GLY A 107 -3.48 -18.06 4.81
N GLU A 108 -2.94 -16.89 4.51
CA GLU A 108 -2.94 -15.77 5.45
C GLU A 108 -4.31 -15.09 5.49
N THR A 109 -4.66 -14.59 6.68
CA THR A 109 -5.86 -13.78 6.90
C THR A 109 -5.45 -12.35 7.17
N LYS A 110 -6.14 -11.41 6.52
CA LYS A 110 -6.00 -9.97 6.72
C LYS A 110 -7.31 -9.38 7.18
N ILE A 111 -7.22 -8.37 8.02
CA ILE A 111 -8.36 -7.58 8.47
C ILE A 111 -8.36 -6.31 7.64
N PHE A 112 -9.48 -6.02 6.99
CA PHE A 112 -9.69 -4.78 6.27
C PHE A 112 -10.69 -3.92 7.04
N ALA A 113 -10.31 -2.68 7.34
CA ALA A 113 -11.12 -1.70 8.05
C ALA A 113 -11.68 -0.68 7.05
N VAL A 114 -13.00 -0.48 7.04
CA VAL A 114 -13.68 0.50 6.20
C VAL A 114 -14.65 1.36 7.00
N GLU A 115 -14.75 2.64 6.65
CA GLU A 115 -15.71 3.55 7.28
C GLU A 115 -17.15 3.20 6.83
N ASP A 116 -18.06 3.03 7.79
CA ASP A 116 -19.46 2.77 7.53
C ASP A 116 -20.22 4.06 7.16
N ILE A 117 -20.50 4.21 5.87
CA ILE A 117 -21.27 5.34 5.33
C ILE A 117 -22.78 5.01 5.25
N SER A 118 -23.17 3.73 5.23
CA SER A 118 -24.51 3.34 4.78
C SER A 118 -25.57 3.39 5.88
N GLY A 119 -25.19 3.46 7.16
CA GLY A 119 -26.10 3.55 8.32
C GLY A 119 -27.13 2.39 8.42
N SER A 120 -27.06 1.42 7.51
CA SER A 120 -27.92 0.26 7.43
C SER A 120 -27.50 -0.79 8.45
N ALA A 121 -28.48 -1.42 9.12
CA ALA A 121 -28.22 -2.51 10.06
C ALA A 121 -27.64 -3.77 9.39
N SER A 122 -27.83 -3.93 8.08
CA SER A 122 -27.20 -5.01 7.31
C SER A 122 -26.30 -4.42 6.23
N LYS A 123 -25.10 -5.00 6.11
CA LYS A 123 -24.08 -4.62 5.14
C LYS A 123 -23.88 -5.71 4.12
N ARG A 124 -23.59 -5.31 2.88
CA ARG A 124 -23.14 -6.22 1.82
C ARG A 124 -21.79 -5.74 1.34
N VAL A 125 -20.77 -6.56 1.53
CA VAL A 125 -19.40 -6.24 1.14
C VAL A 125 -18.96 -7.18 0.04
N LYS A 126 -18.42 -6.57 -1.02
CA LYS A 126 -17.77 -7.23 -2.13
C LYS A 126 -16.31 -6.81 -2.12
N ILE A 127 -15.42 -7.78 -2.04
CA ILE A 127 -13.98 -7.58 -2.18
C ILE A 127 -13.59 -8.09 -3.56
N VAL A 128 -12.77 -7.34 -4.29
CA VAL A 128 -12.29 -7.71 -5.62
C VAL A 128 -10.78 -7.56 -5.66
N THR A 129 -10.07 -8.61 -6.04
CA THR A 129 -8.62 -8.60 -6.24
C THR A 129 -8.23 -8.02 -7.59
N ASP A 130 -6.95 -7.68 -7.76
CA ASP A 130 -6.30 -7.31 -9.03
C ASP A 130 -6.62 -8.30 -10.17
N SER A 131 -6.60 -9.61 -9.87
CA SER A 131 -6.89 -10.71 -10.79
C SER A 131 -8.38 -10.82 -11.15
N GLY A 132 -9.22 -9.96 -10.57
CA GLY A 132 -10.65 -9.89 -10.80
C GLY A 132 -11.44 -11.00 -10.11
N VAL A 133 -10.84 -11.70 -9.14
CA VAL A 133 -11.53 -12.65 -8.28
C VAL A 133 -12.25 -11.89 -7.18
N ALA A 134 -13.48 -12.27 -6.88
CA ALA A 134 -14.31 -11.54 -5.94
C ALA A 134 -14.85 -12.43 -4.81
N GLY A 135 -14.73 -11.93 -3.59
CA GLY A 135 -15.35 -12.46 -2.39
C GLY A 135 -16.59 -11.65 -2.01
N TYR A 136 -17.60 -12.32 -1.47
CA TYR A 136 -18.85 -11.68 -1.04
C TYR A 136 -19.19 -12.09 0.37
N ILE A 137 -19.52 -11.12 1.20
CA ILE A 137 -20.08 -11.34 2.54
C ILE A 137 -21.22 -10.36 2.76
N GLY A 138 -22.30 -10.85 3.34
CA GLY A 138 -23.46 -10.03 3.63
C GLY A 138 -24.16 -10.52 4.87
N GLY A 139 -24.60 -9.59 5.70
CA GLY A 139 -25.21 -9.93 6.98
C GLY A 139 -25.37 -8.72 7.88
N VAL A 140 -25.73 -8.99 9.12
CA VAL A 140 -25.62 -8.02 10.22
C VAL A 140 -24.22 -8.22 10.80
N PRO A 141 -23.35 -7.18 10.80
CA PRO A 141 -22.05 -7.28 11.43
C PRO A 141 -22.18 -7.70 12.90
N GLY A 142 -21.21 -8.46 13.42
CA GLY A 142 -21.08 -8.64 14.86
C GLY A 142 -20.81 -7.30 15.55
N SER A 143 -21.26 -7.14 16.80
CA SER A 143 -20.84 -6.00 17.61
C SER A 143 -19.43 -6.23 18.14
N GLY A 144 -18.46 -5.47 17.64
CA GLY A 144 -17.11 -5.41 18.22
C GLY A 144 -16.99 -4.21 19.17
N ASP A 145 -16.02 -4.27 20.07
CA ASP A 145 -15.62 -3.16 20.94
C ASP A 145 -14.61 -2.21 20.27
N GLY A 146 -14.42 -2.34 18.95
CA GLY A 146 -13.43 -1.55 18.22
C GLY A 146 -11.98 -1.97 18.46
N THR A 147 -11.73 -2.91 19.37
CA THR A 147 -10.41 -3.50 19.49
C THR A 147 -10.20 -4.40 18.27
N ILE A 148 -9.15 -4.10 17.49
CA ILE A 148 -8.58 -5.11 16.60
C ILE A 148 -8.34 -6.32 17.52
N PRO A 149 -8.92 -7.50 17.26
CA PRO A 149 -8.66 -8.65 18.11
C PRO A 149 -7.15 -8.76 18.26
N GLU A 150 -6.67 -8.91 19.51
CA GLU A 150 -5.33 -9.46 19.73
C GLU A 150 -5.35 -10.82 19.04
N ILE A 151 -5.02 -10.82 17.76
CA ILE A 151 -4.64 -12.02 17.06
C ILE A 151 -3.44 -12.49 17.87
N ASP A 152 -3.59 -13.65 18.48
CA ASP A 152 -2.55 -14.33 19.23
C ASP A 152 -1.46 -14.72 18.22
N TRP A 153 -0.62 -13.75 17.86
CA TRP A 153 0.61 -13.95 17.12
C TRP A 153 1.65 -14.55 18.07
N GLU A 154 1.34 -15.68 18.72
CA GLU A 154 2.35 -16.60 19.27
C GLU A 154 3.15 -17.22 18.10
N ILE A 155 3.75 -16.36 17.27
CA ILE A 155 5.07 -16.59 16.74
C ILE A 155 5.95 -16.13 17.89
N ASP A 156 6.61 -17.08 18.55
CA ASP A 156 7.65 -16.78 19.54
C ASP A 156 8.56 -15.70 18.95
N SER A 157 8.42 -14.46 19.45
CA SER A 157 9.32 -13.37 19.12
C SER A 157 10.73 -13.86 19.43
N PRO A 158 11.69 -13.79 18.49
CA PRO A 158 13.07 -14.13 18.81
C PRO A 158 13.48 -13.26 19.99
N GLU A 159 13.86 -13.89 21.10
CA GLU A 159 14.33 -13.24 22.33
C GLU A 159 15.47 -12.27 22.00
N GLY A 160 15.11 -11.03 21.69
CA GLY A 160 15.98 -9.90 21.51
C GLY A 160 15.36 -8.78 22.31
N ASN A 161 16.15 -8.19 23.22
CA ASN A 161 15.78 -7.00 23.98
C ASN A 161 15.08 -5.98 23.07
N THR A 162 13.77 -5.83 23.19
CA THR A 162 13.06 -4.65 22.69
C THR A 162 13.26 -3.53 23.70
N ASP A 163 14.52 -3.15 23.92
CA ASP A 163 14.81 -1.87 24.56
C ASP A 163 14.27 -0.81 23.59
N GLU A 164 13.37 0.05 24.08
CA GLU A 164 12.68 1.06 23.30
C GLU A 164 13.70 1.97 22.59
N ILE A 165 13.98 1.72 21.30
CA ILE A 165 15.12 2.32 20.58
C ILE A 165 14.91 3.82 20.34
N ILE A 166 13.67 4.28 20.23
CA ILE A 166 13.33 5.69 20.03
C ILE A 166 12.17 6.05 20.95
N THR A 167 12.26 7.20 21.62
CA THR A 167 11.17 7.78 22.40
C THR A 167 10.83 9.17 21.86
N ILE A 168 9.55 9.54 21.88
CA ILE A 168 9.10 10.90 21.58
C ILE A 168 8.92 11.63 22.91
N ASP A 169 9.82 12.58 23.19
CA ASP A 169 9.91 13.27 24.48
C ASP A 169 8.86 14.38 24.61
N SER A 170 8.62 15.14 23.53
CA SER A 170 7.67 16.24 23.56
C SER A 170 7.13 16.61 22.17
N MET A 171 5.97 17.25 22.17
CA MET A 171 5.30 17.74 20.96
C MET A 171 4.78 19.16 21.20
N LYS A 172 5.20 20.12 20.37
CA LYS A 172 4.79 21.53 20.44
C LYS A 172 4.21 21.97 19.11
N SER A 173 3.12 22.74 19.11
CA SER A 173 2.48 23.23 17.88
C SER A 173 2.63 24.74 17.73
N ASP A 174 3.33 25.17 16.68
CA ASP A 174 3.42 26.56 16.27
C ASP A 174 2.29 26.89 15.28
N LYS A 175 1.12 27.20 15.85
CA LYS A 175 -0.12 27.51 15.11
C LYS A 175 0.04 28.58 14.01
N PRO A 176 0.70 29.74 14.22
CA PRO A 176 0.82 30.75 13.17
C PRO A 176 1.60 30.26 11.94
N ASN A 177 2.50 29.29 12.10
CA ASN A 177 3.29 28.73 10.99
C ASN A 177 2.79 27.35 10.52
N SER A 178 1.78 26.77 11.17
CA SER A 178 1.31 25.40 10.91
C SER A 178 2.41 24.35 10.99
N ILE A 179 3.34 24.55 11.94
CA ILE A 179 4.48 23.67 12.20
C ILE A 179 4.22 22.86 13.47
N LEU A 180 4.50 21.56 13.42
CA LEU A 180 4.57 20.69 14.58
C LEU A 180 6.03 20.41 14.89
N ILE A 181 6.46 20.69 16.11
CA ILE A 181 7.80 20.45 16.61
C ILE A 181 7.74 19.19 17.47
N VAL A 182 8.51 18.18 17.09
CA VAL A 182 8.60 16.90 17.80
C VAL A 182 10.03 16.74 18.29
N GLU A 183 10.21 16.56 19.58
CA GLU A 183 11.51 16.21 20.18
C GLU A 183 11.51 14.70 20.42
N ALA A 184 12.53 14.00 19.91
CA ALA A 184 12.67 12.57 20.09
C ALA A 184 14.12 12.19 20.44
N THR A 185 14.29 11.15 21.25
CA THR A 185 15.60 10.66 21.71
C THR A 185 15.83 9.23 21.20
N ASN A 186 17.03 8.99 20.65
CA ASN A 186 17.49 7.65 20.29
C ASN A 186 18.12 7.01 21.54
N HIS A 187 17.58 5.89 22.00
CA HIS A 187 18.13 5.10 23.10
C HIS A 187 18.83 3.81 22.63
N GLY A 188 18.71 3.44 21.36
CA GLY A 188 19.39 2.27 20.83
C GLY A 188 20.89 2.46 20.71
N ASP A 189 21.63 1.37 20.70
CA ASP A 189 23.09 1.37 20.46
C ASP A 189 23.43 1.67 18.98
N GLU A 190 22.43 1.64 18.09
CA GLU A 190 22.59 1.89 16.66
C GLU A 190 22.54 3.37 16.31
N VAL A 191 23.35 3.76 15.30
CA VAL A 191 23.30 5.10 14.72
C VAL A 191 22.19 5.13 13.68
N LEU A 192 21.21 6.00 13.87
CA LEU A 192 20.13 6.22 12.91
C LEU A 192 20.46 7.37 11.97
N TYR A 193 19.76 7.44 10.84
CA TYR A 193 19.91 8.50 9.85
C TYR A 193 18.60 9.25 9.69
N ALA A 194 18.62 10.56 9.95
CA ALA A 194 17.44 11.41 9.94
C ALA A 194 16.80 11.57 8.54
N ASP A 195 17.52 11.23 7.46
CA ASP A 195 17.02 11.15 6.08
C ASP A 195 16.42 9.77 5.71
N GLU A 196 16.52 8.77 6.60
CA GLU A 196 15.93 7.42 6.47
C GLU A 196 14.74 7.23 7.44
N LEU A 197 14.12 8.34 7.84
CA LEU A 197 12.94 8.33 8.72
C LEU A 197 11.70 8.73 7.93
N SER A 198 10.60 8.09 8.26
CA SER A 198 9.26 8.52 7.88
C SER A 198 8.54 9.02 9.12
N ILE A 199 8.09 10.28 9.08
CA ILE A 199 7.26 10.85 10.15
C ILE A 199 5.82 10.94 9.66
N LEU A 200 4.93 10.23 10.34
CA LEU A 200 3.50 10.22 10.08
C LEU A 200 2.81 11.09 11.13
N VAL A 201 1.91 11.97 10.68
CA VAL A 201 1.01 12.72 11.54
C VAL A 201 -0.41 12.36 11.15
N ASP A 202 -1.15 11.76 12.10
CA ASP A 202 -2.49 11.18 11.89
C ASP A 202 -2.53 10.23 10.68
N GLY A 203 -1.54 9.32 10.61
CA GLY A 203 -1.41 8.31 9.56
C GLY A 203 -0.93 8.85 8.21
N LYS A 204 -0.59 10.14 8.09
CA LYS A 204 -0.10 10.74 6.84
C LYS A 204 1.36 11.11 6.94
N VAL A 205 2.16 10.63 5.99
CA VAL A 205 3.57 11.03 5.85
C VAL A 205 3.65 12.55 5.64
N LYS A 206 4.51 13.21 6.43
CA LYS A 206 4.74 14.65 6.35
C LYS A 206 6.19 14.96 6.02
N LEU A 207 6.38 16.07 5.31
CA LEU A 207 7.69 16.67 5.15
C LEU A 207 8.13 17.25 6.48
N TYR A 208 9.39 17.02 6.83
CA TYR A 208 10.00 17.55 8.04
C TYR A 208 11.40 18.08 7.75
N SER A 209 11.85 18.97 8.63
CA SER A 209 13.26 19.35 8.79
C SER A 209 13.70 18.92 10.18
N TYR A 210 15.00 18.74 10.41
CA TYR A 210 15.53 18.29 11.70
C TYR A 210 16.67 19.19 12.17
N SER A 211 16.75 19.39 13.48
CA SER A 211 17.81 20.16 14.15
C SER A 211 18.42 19.32 15.28
N PRO A 212 19.75 19.27 15.42
CA PRO A 212 20.76 19.90 14.55
C PRO A 212 20.77 19.33 13.13
N ASP A 213 21.24 20.11 12.13
CA ASP A 213 21.37 19.75 10.69
C ASP A 213 22.43 18.66 10.43
N THR A 214 22.55 17.68 11.32
CA THR A 214 23.39 16.50 11.20
C THR A 214 22.51 15.32 10.84
N ARG A 215 22.85 14.65 9.74
CA ARG A 215 22.11 13.46 9.26
C ARG A 215 22.15 12.31 10.27
N THR A 216 23.25 12.17 10.99
CA THR A 216 23.46 11.11 11.97
C THR A 216 22.72 11.41 13.27
N TRP A 217 22.04 10.41 13.81
CA TRP A 217 21.34 10.44 15.09
C TRP A 217 21.92 9.36 16.01
N TYR A 218 22.82 9.77 16.89
CA TYR A 218 23.56 8.87 17.77
C TYR A 218 22.73 8.42 18.97
N SER A 219 23.13 7.31 19.58
CA SER A 219 22.61 6.86 20.88
C SER A 219 22.72 7.96 21.94
N GLY A 220 21.63 8.18 22.66
CA GLY A 220 21.47 9.22 23.69
C GLY A 220 21.29 10.64 23.15
N GLU A 221 21.26 10.85 21.84
CA GLU A 221 21.04 12.17 21.24
C GLU A 221 19.53 12.44 21.08
N THR A 222 19.10 13.64 21.44
CA THR A 222 17.76 14.15 21.15
C THR A 222 17.80 14.99 19.87
N LYS A 223 16.90 14.70 18.92
CA LYS A 223 16.69 15.52 17.72
C LYS A 223 15.33 16.20 17.74
N THR A 224 15.28 17.39 17.17
CA THR A 224 14.05 18.16 17.00
C THR A 224 13.61 18.12 15.54
N PHE A 225 12.42 17.59 15.28
CA PHE A 225 11.80 17.51 13.96
C PHE A 225 10.73 18.60 13.83
N ALA A 226 10.88 19.48 12.85
CA ALA A 226 9.89 20.50 12.50
C ALA A 226 9.11 20.04 11.26
N ILE A 227 7.84 19.68 11.47
CA ILE A 227 6.94 19.08 10.51
C ILE A 227 5.99 20.15 9.97
N GLU A 228 5.96 20.36 8.66
CA GLU A 228 5.14 21.40 8.04
C GLU A 228 3.73 20.93 7.67
N GLY A 229 2.81 21.89 7.56
CA GLY A 229 1.46 21.63 7.03
C GLY A 229 0.59 20.79 7.96
N VAL A 230 0.78 20.95 9.27
CA VAL A 230 -0.06 20.34 10.30
C VAL A 230 -1.13 21.34 10.72
N SER A 231 -2.36 21.15 10.23
CA SER A 231 -3.51 21.99 10.57
C SER A 231 -4.53 21.17 11.38
N GLY A 232 -4.59 21.38 12.69
CA GLY A 232 -5.49 20.66 13.59
C GLY A 232 -5.24 21.09 15.04
N SER A 233 -6.22 20.98 15.94
CA SER A 233 -6.07 21.57 17.29
C SER A 233 -6.69 20.81 18.46
N ALA A 234 -6.90 19.49 18.34
CA ALA A 234 -7.48 18.73 19.46
C ALA A 234 -6.67 17.51 19.88
N TYR A 235 -6.16 16.71 18.94
CA TYR A 235 -5.41 15.50 19.23
C TYR A 235 -4.60 15.16 17.99
N MET A 236 -3.34 14.77 18.16
CA MET A 236 -2.48 14.33 17.06
C MET A 236 -1.80 13.03 17.47
N LYS A 237 -1.78 12.07 16.54
CA LYS A 237 -0.93 10.88 16.62
C LYS A 237 0.30 11.12 15.74
N VAL A 238 1.49 11.06 16.33
CA VAL A 238 2.76 11.13 15.61
C VAL A 238 3.45 9.78 15.70
N GLU A 239 3.89 9.28 14.56
CA GLU A 239 4.71 8.08 14.44
C GLU A 239 6.01 8.42 13.72
N ILE A 240 7.14 7.97 14.28
CA ILE A 240 8.45 8.00 13.63
C ILE A 240 8.78 6.57 13.29
N ILE A 241 9.07 6.28 12.02
CA ILE A 241 9.39 4.95 11.51
C ILE A 241 10.74 5.02 10.80
N THR A 242 11.66 4.13 11.14
CA THR A 242 12.92 3.95 10.41
C THR A 242 12.75 2.96 9.26
N ASP A 243 13.62 3.03 8.25
CA ASP A 243 13.68 2.01 7.19
C ASP A 243 13.98 0.58 7.72
N SER A 244 14.59 0.48 8.91
CA SER A 244 14.82 -0.79 9.62
C SER A 244 13.59 -1.32 10.36
N GLY A 245 12.45 -0.62 10.30
CA GLY A 245 11.19 -1.02 10.94
C GLY A 245 11.10 -0.67 12.42
N ILE A 246 12.03 0.11 12.96
CA ILE A 246 11.96 0.65 14.32
C ILE A 246 10.93 1.76 14.31
N SER A 247 9.97 1.72 15.23
CA SER A 247 8.94 2.75 15.32
C SER A 247 8.76 3.28 16.74
N ALA A 248 8.40 4.55 16.83
CA ALA A 248 7.98 5.21 18.07
C ALA A 248 6.70 5.98 17.79
N SER A 249 5.71 5.87 18.70
CA SER A 249 4.43 6.56 18.56
C SER A 249 4.12 7.41 19.79
N PHE A 250 3.52 8.58 19.55
CA PHE A 250 3.02 9.46 20.60
C PHE A 250 1.66 10.00 20.19
N SER A 251 0.70 9.93 21.10
CA SER A 251 -0.63 10.48 20.89
C SER A 251 -0.98 11.47 22.00
N GLY A 252 -1.30 12.71 21.64
CA GLY A 252 -1.58 13.72 22.64
C GLY A 252 -2.00 15.07 22.07
N ILE A 253 -2.22 16.02 22.98
CA ILE A 253 -2.44 17.42 22.64
C ILE A 253 -1.07 18.09 22.60
N PRO A 254 -0.64 18.64 21.44
CA PRO A 254 0.61 19.39 21.38
C PRO A 254 0.60 20.54 22.38
N GLU A 255 1.70 20.72 23.10
CA GLU A 255 1.91 21.92 23.91
C GLU A 255 1.92 23.17 23.00
N LYS A 256 1.46 24.30 23.54
CA LYS A 256 1.43 25.57 22.80
C LYS A 256 2.74 26.33 22.90
#